data_AF-A0A7J8RMQ7-F1
#
_entry.id   AF-A0A7J8RMQ7-F1
#
_cell.length_a   1.000
_cell.length_b   1.000
_cell.length_c   1.000
_cell.angle_alpha   90.00
_cell.angle_beta   90.00
_cell.angle_gamma   90.00
#
_symmetry.space_group_name_H-M   'P 1'
#
loop_
_entity.id
_entity.type
_entity.pdbx_description
1 polymer ?
#
loop_
_entity_poly.entity_id
_entity_poly.type
_entity_poly.pdbx_seq_one_letter_code
_entity_poly.pdbx_strand_id
1 'polypeptide(L)' 'MLKAKPNLESRIRTLKRVWLIIYDMLRGKNNDFGWDEHRQLVFAEDAVWNSYINSHKETGQFKHRSFPYYDQLTAIYAKD' A
#
# COMPACT_ATOMS: atom_id res chain seq x y z
N MET A 1 21.88 -20.93 -20.33
CA MET A 1 20.50 -20.69 -19.84
C MET A 1 20.52 -19.47 -18.94
N LEU A 2 20.02 -18.31 -19.38
CA LEU A 2 19.79 -17.18 -18.48
C LEU A 2 18.66 -17.57 -17.53
N LYS A 3 18.98 -17.97 -16.30
CA LYS A 3 17.99 -18.05 -15.24
C LYS A 3 17.51 -16.63 -14.98
N ALA A 4 16.27 -16.33 -15.33
CA ALA A 4 15.61 -15.15 -14.78
C ALA A 4 15.67 -15.26 -13.25
N LYS A 5 16.13 -14.17 -12.65
CA LYS A 5 16.65 -14.03 -11.29
C LYS A 5 15.54 -14.34 -10.25
N PRO A 6 15.71 -15.27 -9.29
CA PRO A 6 14.74 -15.50 -8.20
C PRO A 6 14.43 -14.24 -7.35
N ASN A 7 15.22 -13.17 -7.51
CA ASN A 7 14.98 -11.88 -6.87
C ASN A 7 13.83 -11.07 -7.51
N LEU A 8 13.42 -11.34 -8.75
CA LEU A 8 12.42 -10.51 -9.44
C LEU A 8 11.01 -10.90 -9.02
N GLU A 9 10.71 -12.20 -9.03
CA GLU A 9 9.40 -12.72 -8.60
C GLU A 9 9.11 -12.40 -7.14
N SER A 10 10.11 -12.53 -6.27
CA SER A 10 9.99 -12.18 -4.85
C SER A 10 9.74 -10.68 -4.65
N ARG A 11 10.42 -9.81 -5.42
CA ARG A 11 10.16 -8.37 -5.40
C ARG A 11 8.76 -8.02 -5.88
N ILE A 12 8.29 -8.62 -6.98
CA ILE A 12 6.93 -8.42 -7.50
C ILE A 12 5.90 -8.85 -6.45
N ARG A 13 6.10 -10.01 -5.82
CA ARG A 13 5.22 -10.51 -4.76
C ARG A 13 5.16 -9.55 -3.57
N THR A 14 6.30 -8.99 -3.16
CA THR A 14 6.36 -8.00 -2.07
C THR A 14 5.66 -6.70 -2.45
N LEU A 15 5.88 -6.18 -3.67
CA LEU A 15 5.21 -4.97 -4.14
C LEU A 15 3.69 -5.16 -4.20
N LYS A 16 3.21 -6.31 -4.71
CA LYS A 16 1.78 -6.62 -4.75
C LYS A 16 1.16 -6.70 -3.35
N ARG A 17 1.86 -7.29 -2.36
CA ARG A 17 1.39 -7.35 -0.97
C ARG A 17 1.27 -5.95 -0.35
N VAL A 18 2.28 -5.10 -0.52
CA VAL A 18 2.24 -3.72 -0.01
C VAL A 18 1.13 -2.92 -0.69
N TRP A 19 1.00 -3.05 -2.01
CA TRP A 19 -0.07 -2.41 -2.77
C TRP A 19 -1.45 -2.84 -2.27
N LEU A 20 -1.69 -4.14 -2.04
CA LEU A 20 -2.99 -4.64 -1.58
C LEU A 20 -3.38 -4.03 -0.22
N ILE A 21 -2.44 -3.93 0.71
CA ILE A 21 -2.69 -3.30 2.02
C ILE A 21 -3.10 -1.83 1.84
N ILE A 22 -2.35 -1.06 1.05
CA ILE A 22 -2.65 0.36 0.79
C ILE A 22 -4.00 0.49 0.07
N TYR A 23 -4.28 -0.37 -0.91
CA TYR A 23 -5.52 -0.39 -1.67
C TYR A 23 -6.74 -0.64 -0.77
N ASP A 24 -6.65 -1.63 0.14
CA ASP A 24 -7.71 -1.95 1.09
C ASP A 24 -7.95 -0.81 2.10
N MET A 25 -6.89 -0.15 2.56
CA MET A 25 -7.00 1.04 3.42
C MET A 25 -7.77 2.16 2.72
N LEU A 26 -7.42 2.45 1.46
CA LEU A 26 -8.03 3.53 0.67
C LEU A 26 -9.45 3.22 0.20
N ARG A 27 -9.84 1.94 0.11
CA ARG A 27 -11.20 1.50 -0.21
C ARG A 27 -12.06 1.19 1.02
N GLY A 28 -11.54 1.46 2.22
CA GLY A 28 -12.25 1.25 3.48
C GLY A 28 -13.62 1.95 3.50
N LYS A 29 -14.61 1.32 4.15
CA LYS A 29 -16.02 1.75 4.13
C LYS A 29 -16.27 3.21 4.51
N ASN A 30 -15.41 3.78 5.36
CA ASN A 30 -15.61 5.10 5.92
C ASN A 30 -14.84 6.20 5.17
N ASN A 31 -14.04 5.86 4.16
CA ASN A 31 -13.11 6.79 3.50
C ASN A 31 -12.18 7.53 4.49
N ASP A 32 -11.83 6.87 5.60
CA ASP A 32 -11.00 7.45 6.67
C ASP A 32 -9.55 7.69 6.22
N PHE A 33 -9.12 7.02 5.14
CA PHE A 33 -7.78 7.15 4.55
C PHE A 33 -7.86 7.73 3.14
N GLY A 34 -6.97 8.68 2.88
CA GLY A 34 -6.73 9.27 1.56
C GLY A 34 -5.34 8.96 1.02
N TRP A 35 -5.13 9.25 -0.26
CA TRP A 35 -3.84 9.14 -0.92
C TRP A 35 -3.27 10.53 -1.19
N ASP A 36 -2.06 10.81 -0.72
CA ASP A 36 -1.32 12.02 -1.07
C ASP A 36 -0.53 11.74 -2.35
N GLU A 37 -1.03 12.22 -3.49
CA GLU A 37 -0.39 12.02 -4.80
C GLU A 37 1.00 12.66 -4.89
N HIS A 38 1.27 13.74 -4.17
CA HIS A 38 2.56 14.43 -4.23
C HIS A 38 3.63 13.68 -3.41
N ARG A 39 3.25 13.18 -2.24
CA ARG A 39 4.16 12.44 -1.34
C ARG A 39 4.16 10.93 -1.62
N GLN A 40 3.20 10.48 -2.42
CA GLN A 40 2.96 9.08 -2.77
C GLN A 40 2.82 8.23 -1.51
N LEU A 41 1.96 8.62 -0.56
CA LEU A 41 1.74 7.89 0.70
C LEU A 41 0.29 8.00 1.18
N VAL A 42 -0.07 7.13 2.12
CA VAL A 42 -1.38 7.16 2.77
C VAL A 42 -1.45 8.31 3.77
N PHE A 43 -2.46 9.15 3.62
CA PHE A 43 -2.73 10.30 4.48
C PHE A 43 -4.04 10.11 5.25
N ALA A 44 -4.02 10.42 6.54
CA ALA A 44 -5.18 10.47 7.42
C ALA A 44 -4.84 11.24 8.69
N GLU A 45 -5.85 11.60 9.47
CA GLU A 45 -5.65 12.18 10.81
C GLU A 45 -4.95 11.20 11.76
N ASP A 46 -4.22 11.74 12.75
CA ASP A 46 -3.52 10.92 13.74
C ASP A 46 -4.47 10.00 14.53
N ALA A 47 -5.69 10.48 14.83
CA ALA A 47 -6.70 9.69 15.51
C ALA A 47 -7.12 8.46 14.69
N VAL A 48 -7.31 8.62 13.37
CA VAL A 48 -7.63 7.52 12.45
C VAL A 48 -6.49 6.50 12.42
N TRP A 49 -5.24 6.97 12.25
CA TRP A 49 -4.07 6.10 12.28
C TRP A 49 -3.95 5.31 13.59
N ASN A 50 -4.11 5.97 14.73
CA ASN A 50 -4.00 5.33 16.04
C ASN A 50 -5.08 4.25 16.22
N SER A 51 -6.33 4.55 15.83
CA SER A 51 -7.44 3.59 15.88
C SER A 51 -7.19 2.38 14.97
N TYR A 52 -6.73 2.62 13.74
CA TYR A 52 -6.47 1.57 12.76
C TYR A 52 -5.30 0.68 13.16
N ILE A 53 -4.19 1.26 13.63
CA ILE A 53 -2.99 0.52 14.06
C ILE A 53 -3.30 -0.38 15.28
N ASN A 54 -4.22 0.01 16.16
CA ASN A 54 -4.61 -0.84 17.29
C ASN A 54 -5.17 -2.20 16.85
N SER A 55 -5.85 -2.25 15.69
CA SER A 55 -6.39 -3.47 15.09
C SER A 55 -5.49 -4.08 14.02
N HIS A 56 -4.60 -3.29 13.40
CA HIS A 56 -3.71 -3.68 12.30
C HIS A 56 -2.26 -3.23 12.58
N LYS A 57 -1.62 -3.84 13.58
CA LYS A 57 -0.36 -3.35 14.17
C LYS A 57 0.78 -3.18 13.16
N GLU A 58 0.84 -4.03 12.14
CA GLU A 58 1.86 -4.01 11.10
C GLU A 58 1.75 -2.84 10.10
N THR A 59 0.63 -2.10 10.14
CA THR A 59 0.35 -1.02 9.19
C THR A 59 0.94 0.32 9.58
N GLY A 60 1.41 0.48 10.84
CA GLY A 60 2.00 1.73 11.32
C GLY A 60 3.21 2.19 10.50
N GLN A 61 3.92 1.25 9.86
CA GLN A 61 5.01 1.57 8.95
C GLN A 61 4.58 2.38 7.72
N PHE A 62 3.31 2.32 7.31
CA PHE A 62 2.82 2.99 6.11
C PHE A 62 2.48 4.47 6.35
N LYS A 63 2.35 4.90 7.62
CA LYS A 63 2.05 6.29 7.99
C LYS A 63 3.04 7.31 7.42
N HIS A 64 4.31 6.91 7.30
CA HIS A 64 5.40 7.79 6.86
C HIS A 64 6.17 7.21 5.68
N ARG A 65 5.67 6.15 5.05
CA ARG A 65 6.39 5.43 4.00
C ARG A 65 5.77 5.73 2.64
N SER A 66 6.57 6.37 1.80
CA SER A 66 6.23 6.56 0.38
C SER A 66 6.20 5.22 -0.37
N PHE A 67 5.24 5.09 -1.28
CA PHE A 67 5.04 3.97 -2.18
C PHE A 67 4.74 4.46 -3.60
N PRO A 68 5.77 4.82 -4.39
CA PRO A 68 5.62 5.50 -5.69
C PRO A 68 5.07 4.61 -6.83
N TYR A 69 4.72 3.36 -6.53
CA TYR A 69 4.19 2.40 -7.50
C TYR A 69 2.68 2.18 -7.35
N TYR A 70 2.02 2.92 -6.46
CA TYR A 70 0.61 2.70 -6.16
C TYR A 70 -0.27 2.78 -7.41
N ASP A 71 -0.17 3.87 -8.17
CA ASP A 71 -1.03 4.11 -9.35
C ASP A 71 -0.78 3.07 -10.44
N GLN A 72 0.50 2.72 -10.67
CA GLN A 72 0.89 1.70 -11.66
C GLN A 72 0.33 0.33 -11.29
N LEU A 73 0.45 -0.06 -10.02
CA LEU A 73 -0.05 -1.35 -9.54
C LEU A 73 -1.58 -1.38 -9.49
N THR A 74 -2.22 -0.24 -9.18
CA THR A 74 -3.68 -0.09 -9.26
C THR A 74 -4.17 -0.28 -10.69
N ALA A 75 -3.51 0.34 -11.67
CA ALA A 75 -3.88 0.17 -13.09
C ALA A 75 -3.74 -1.28 -13.60
N ILE A 76 -2.86 -2.08 -12.98
CA ILE A 76 -2.61 -3.49 -13.34
C ILE A 76 -3.57 -4.43 -12.60
N TYR A 77 -3.75 -4.25 -11.29
CA TYR A 77 -4.40 -5.24 -10.42
C TYR A 77 -5.81 -4.87 -9.95
N ALA A 78 -6.25 -3.62 -10.09
CA ALA A 78 -7.61 -3.22 -9.70
C ALA A 78 -8.67 -3.49 -10.79
N LYS A 79 -8.27 -4.03 -11.95
CA LYS A 79 -9.13 -4.29 -13.11
C LYS A 79 -9.77 -5.69 -13.12
N ASP A 80 -9.44 -6.53 -12.14
CA ASP A 80 -10.10 -7.83 -11.88
C ASP A 80 -11.15 -7.70 -10.77
#